data_AF-X1GSP7-F1
#
_entry.id   AF-X1GSP7-F1
#
_cell.length_a   1.000
_cell.length_b   1.000
_cell.length_c   1.000
_cell.angle_alpha   90.00
_cell.angle_beta   90.00
_cell.angle_gamma   90.00
#
_symmetry.space_group_name_H-M   'P 1'
#
loop_
_entity.id
_entity.type
_entity.pdbx_description
1 polymer ?
#
loop_
_entity_poly.entity_id
_entity_poly.type
_entity_poly.pdbx_seq_one_letter_code
_entity_poly.pdbx_strand_id
1 'polypeptide(L)'
;KKFESLPNHLIINFEDLILKKEETFEKIFNFIGLGFEPGVKDFINKYISNNPVKNYPWKPIATAPYRAFSVSPKKKIGSYKDILTEKEINEVKLLI
;
A
#
# COMPACT_ATOMS: atom_id res chain seq x y z
N LYS A 1 19.88 -2.94 3.05
CA LYS A 1 19.33 -2.29 1.83
C LYS A 1 19.91 -2.94 0.56
N LYS A 2 19.50 -4.17 0.23
CA LYS A 2 20.17 -5.01 -0.79
C LYS A 2 19.69 -4.77 -2.23
N PHE A 3 18.71 -3.88 -2.43
CA PHE A 3 17.99 -3.72 -3.70
C PHE A 3 17.96 -2.27 -4.23
N GLU A 4 18.63 -1.33 -3.55
CA GLU A 4 18.56 0.10 -3.91
C GLU A 4 19.25 0.45 -5.25
N SER A 5 19.98 -0.49 -5.87
CA SER A 5 20.82 -0.25 -7.05
C SER A 5 20.46 -1.06 -8.30
N LEU A 6 19.38 -1.85 -8.29
CA LEU A 6 18.99 -2.63 -9.47
C LEU A 6 18.09 -1.78 -10.38
N PRO A 7 18.48 -1.51 -11.64
CA PRO A 7 17.73 -0.62 -12.54
C PRO A 7 16.33 -1.13 -12.87
N ASN A 8 16.11 -2.44 -12.76
CA ASN A 8 14.82 -3.09 -13.00
C ASN A 8 14.05 -3.38 -11.70
N HIS A 9 14.37 -2.69 -10.60
CA HIS A 9 13.65 -2.84 -9.33
C HIS A 9 13.21 -1.48 -8.80
N LEU A 10 11.95 -1.42 -8.36
CA LEU A 10 11.39 -0.25 -7.71
C LEU A 10 10.99 -0.62 -6.27
N ILE A 11 11.61 0.05 -5.29
CA ILE A 11 11.23 -0.06 -3.89
C ILE A 11 10.15 0.99 -3.58
N ILE A 12 9.05 0.54 -3.00
CA ILE A 12 7.91 1.34 -2.56
C ILE A 12 7.56 0.95 -1.13
N ASN A 13 7.47 1.94 -0.24
CA ASN A 13 6.97 1.70 1.11
C ASN A 13 5.44 1.70 1.09
N PHE A 14 4.84 0.84 1.89
CA PHE A 14 3.39 0.76 1.99
C PHE A 14 2.78 2.08 2.51
N GLU A 15 3.48 2.77 3.40
CA GLU A 15 3.10 4.06 3.95
C GLU A 15 2.98 5.14 2.86
N ASP A 16 3.88 5.12 1.88
CA ASP A 16 3.89 6.10 0.78
C ASP A 16 2.65 5.93 -0.12
N LEU A 17 2.18 4.68 -0.32
CA LEU A 17 0.91 4.40 -1.04
C LEU A 17 -0.33 5.01 -0.36
N ILE A 18 -0.25 5.26 0.94
CA ILE A 18 -1.34 5.85 1.73
C ILE A 18 -1.16 7.38 1.84
N LEU A 19 0.03 7.84 2.23
CA LEU A 19 0.31 9.25 2.55
C LEU A 19 0.63 10.10 1.32
N LYS A 20 1.31 9.52 0.33
CA LYS A 20 1.85 10.19 -0.87
C LYS A 20 1.41 9.45 -2.12
N LYS A 21 0.11 9.14 -2.18
CA LYS A 21 -0.46 8.22 -3.17
C LYS A 21 -0.15 8.62 -4.60
N GLU A 22 -0.47 9.86 -4.99
CA GLU A 22 -0.26 10.34 -6.36
C GLU A 22 1.22 10.29 -6.75
N GLU A 23 2.11 10.83 -5.91
CA GLU A 23 3.56 10.80 -6.11
C GLU A 23 4.10 9.36 -6.25
N THR A 24 3.56 8.44 -5.45
CA THR A 24 3.97 7.04 -5.47
C THR A 24 3.54 6.35 -6.77
N PHE A 25 2.32 6.62 -7.24
CA PHE A 25 1.86 6.09 -8.52
C PHE A 25 2.57 6.72 -9.71
N GLU A 26 2.85 8.02 -9.68
CA GLU A 26 3.68 8.66 -10.71
C GLU A 26 5.07 7.99 -10.79
N LYS A 27 5.70 7.71 -9.64
CA LYS A 27 6.96 6.96 -9.59
C LYS A 27 6.85 5.56 -10.20
N ILE A 28 5.73 4.85 -9.96
CA ILE A 28 5.46 3.54 -10.58
C ILE A 28 5.35 3.67 -12.10
N PHE A 29 4.56 4.62 -12.59
CA PHE A 29 4.32 4.83 -14.01
C PHE A 29 5.60 5.20 -14.76
N ASN A 30 6.38 6.13 -14.21
CA ASN A 30 7.68 6.50 -14.75
C ASN A 30 8.64 5.31 -14.80
N PHE A 31 8.64 4.46 -13.78
CA PHE A 31 9.50 3.27 -13.72
C PHE A 31 9.14 2.22 -14.78
N ILE A 32 7.85 2.03 -15.09
CA ILE A 32 7.39 1.11 -16.15
C ILE A 32 7.39 1.76 -17.55
N GLY A 33 7.86 3.01 -17.68
CA GLY A 33 7.94 3.73 -18.95
C GLY A 33 6.58 4.21 -19.48
N LEU A 34 5.58 4.39 -18.61
CA LEU A 34 4.27 4.92 -18.97
C LEU A 34 4.10 6.36 -18.49
N GLY A 35 3.31 7.14 -19.23
CA GLY A 35 2.94 8.51 -18.83
C GLY A 35 1.92 8.52 -17.70
N PHE A 36 2.11 9.41 -16.73
CA PHE A 36 1.12 9.64 -15.66
C PHE A 36 0.07 10.64 -16.12
N GLU A 37 -0.86 10.17 -16.96
CA GLU A 37 -1.89 11.01 -17.56
C GLU A 37 -3.00 11.42 -16.57
N PRO A 38 -3.72 12.53 -16.82
CA PRO A 38 -4.85 12.96 -15.99
C PRO A 38 -5.91 11.87 -15.76
N GLY A 39 -6.19 11.05 -16.78
CA GLY A 39 -7.16 9.93 -16.65
C GLY A 39 -6.71 8.82 -15.69
N VAL A 40 -5.39 8.61 -15.55
CA VAL A 40 -4.82 7.68 -14.58
C VAL A 40 -4.98 8.22 -13.16
N LYS A 41 -4.72 9.52 -12.97
CA LYS A 41 -4.93 10.21 -11.70
C LYS A 41 -6.39 10.13 -11.25
N ASP A 42 -7.33 10.38 -12.16
CA ASP A 42 -8.76 10.24 -11.89
C ASP A 42 -9.15 8.80 -11.53
N PHE A 43 -8.59 7.82 -12.23
CA PHE A 43 -8.80 6.40 -11.92
C PHE A 43 -8.29 6.03 -10.52
N ILE A 44 -7.07 6.44 -10.16
CA ILE A 44 -6.47 6.18 -8.84
C ILE A 44 -7.32 6.80 -7.74
N ASN A 45 -7.72 8.07 -7.89
CA ASN A 45 -8.54 8.76 -6.91
C ASN A 45 -9.93 8.12 -6.75
N LYS A 46 -10.50 7.59 -7.85
CA LYS A 46 -11.80 6.91 -7.82
C LYS A 46 -11.75 5.52 -7.20
N TYR A 47 -10.79 4.68 -7.58
CA TYR A 47 -10.76 3.26 -7.22
C TYR A 47 -9.84 2.90 -6.05
N ILE A 48 -8.81 3.72 -5.82
CA ILE A 48 -7.81 3.54 -4.76
C ILE A 48 -8.07 4.62 -3.70
N SER A 49 -9.33 4.80 -3.30
CA SER A 49 -9.70 5.63 -2.15
C SER A 49 -9.85 4.75 -0.90
N ASN A 50 -9.82 5.36 0.30
CA ASN A 50 -9.97 4.63 1.58
C ASN A 50 -11.32 3.89 1.71
N ASN A 51 -12.25 4.15 0.80
CA ASN A 51 -13.44 3.33 0.60
C ASN A 51 -13.16 2.36 -0.55
N PRO A 52 -12.82 1.09 -0.29
CA PRO A 52 -12.74 0.11 -1.37
C PRO A 52 -14.06 0.14 -2.13
N VAL A 53 -13.99 0.38 -3.44
CA VAL A 53 -15.17 0.39 -4.29
C VAL A 53 -15.79 -1.00 -4.19
N LYS A 54 -16.91 -1.12 -3.45
CA LYS A 54 -17.65 -2.38 -3.23
C LYS A 54 -17.98 -3.11 -4.55
N ASN A 55 -17.96 -2.38 -5.66
CA ASN A 55 -18.40 -2.82 -6.97
C ASN A 55 -17.27 -2.90 -8.02
N TYR A 56 -15.98 -2.84 -7.66
CA TYR A 56 -14.96 -3.24 -8.63
C TYR A 56 -15.15 -4.74 -8.92
N PRO A 57 -15.16 -5.20 -10.19
CA PRO A 57 -15.39 -6.60 -10.55
C PRO A 57 -14.23 -7.53 -10.16
N TRP A 58 -13.49 -7.20 -9.10
CA TRP A 58 -12.68 -8.15 -8.39
C TRP A 58 -13.63 -9.07 -7.62
N LYS A 59 -13.85 -10.27 -8.16
CA LYS A 59 -14.35 -11.38 -7.34
C LYS A 59 -13.35 -11.52 -6.20
N PRO A 60 -13.73 -11.30 -4.93
CA PRO A 60 -12.83 -11.63 -3.83
C PRO A 60 -12.41 -13.08 -4.05
N ILE A 61 -11.10 -13.34 -3.98
CA ILE A 61 -10.54 -14.68 -4.17
C ILE A 61 -11.24 -15.59 -3.14
N ALA A 62 -12.21 -16.36 -3.62
CA ALA A 62 -13.10 -17.15 -2.77
C ALA A 62 -12.42 -18.41 -2.23
N THR A 63 -11.19 -18.69 -2.65
CA THR A 63 -10.41 -19.83 -2.22
C THR A 63 -9.79 -19.55 -0.84
N ALA A 64 -10.09 -20.43 0.12
CA ALA A 64 -9.33 -20.52 1.35
C ALA A 64 -7.85 -20.81 1.00
N PRO A 65 -6.87 -20.12 1.61
CA PRO A 65 -6.93 -19.41 2.89
C PRO A 65 -7.04 -17.87 2.79
N TYR A 66 -7.27 -17.29 1.61
CA TYR A 66 -7.09 -15.86 1.39
C TYR A 66 -8.16 -14.94 2.01
N ARG A 67 -9.23 -15.49 2.61
CA ARG A 67 -10.25 -14.71 3.36
C ARG A 67 -9.65 -13.91 4.52
N ALA A 68 -8.57 -14.40 5.13
CA ALA A 68 -7.89 -13.74 6.25
C ALA A 68 -7.11 -12.47 5.85
N PHE A 69 -6.87 -12.26 4.55
CA PHE A 69 -6.21 -11.06 4.02
C PHE A 69 -7.19 -10.05 3.43
N SER A 70 -8.47 -10.17 3.76
CA SER A 70 -9.39 -9.06 3.53
C SER A 70 -8.78 -7.82 4.20
N VAL A 71 -8.41 -6.84 3.37
CA VAL A 71 -7.73 -5.62 3.80
C VAL A 71 -8.72 -4.91 4.70
N SER A 72 -8.58 -5.10 6.02
CA SER A 72 -9.51 -4.54 6.97
C SER A 72 -9.55 -3.03 6.72
N PRO A 73 -10.71 -2.44 6.43
CA PRO A 73 -10.85 -1.01 6.11
C PRO A 73 -10.42 -0.10 7.28
N LYS A 74 -10.09 -0.68 8.44
CA LYS A 74 -9.61 0.02 9.64
C LYS A 74 -8.08 0.03 9.79
N LYS A 75 -7.28 -0.62 8.93
CA LYS A 75 -5.81 -0.62 9.06
C LYS A 75 -5.23 0.74 8.63
N LYS A 76 -5.17 1.67 9.57
CA LYS A 76 -4.40 2.92 9.47
C LYS A 76 -2.93 2.66 9.76
N ILE A 77 -2.05 3.48 9.18
CA ILE A 77 -0.63 3.52 9.58
C ILE A 77 -0.56 3.72 11.09
N GLY A 78 0.24 2.92 11.78
CA GLY A 78 0.38 2.99 13.23
C GLY A 78 -0.61 2.15 14.03
N SER A 79 -1.49 1.36 13.39
CA SER A 79 -2.46 0.48 14.07
C SER A 79 -1.85 -0.56 15.00
N TYR A 80 -0.54 -0.85 14.89
CA TYR A 80 0.17 -1.69 15.86
C TYR A 80 0.12 -1.12 17.29
N LYS A 81 -0.05 0.20 17.44
CA LYS A 81 -0.19 0.88 18.75
C LYS A 81 -1.49 0.50 19.48
N ASP A 82 -2.48 0.02 18.75
CA ASP A 82 -3.77 -0.39 19.31
C ASP A 82 -3.72 -1.86 19.80
N ILE A 83 -2.66 -2.59 19.48
CA ILE A 83 -2.52 -4.04 19.74
C ILE A 83 -1.37 -4.32 20.69
N LEU A 84 -0.25 -3.59 20.54
CA LEU A 84 0.98 -3.80 21.30
C LEU A 84 1.04 -2.89 22.51
N THR A 85 1.62 -3.41 23.60
CA THR A 85 1.95 -2.62 24.79
C THR A 85 3.16 -1.71 24.55
N GLU A 86 3.33 -0.67 25.37
CA GLU A 86 4.49 0.23 25.27
C GLU A 86 5.84 -0.51 25.42
N LYS A 87 5.87 -1.55 26.26
CA LYS A 87 7.06 -2.39 26.46
C LYS A 87 7.43 -3.12 25.16
N GLU A 88 6.47 -3.79 24.53
CA GLU A 88 6.69 -4.51 23.26
C GLU A 88 7.09 -3.55 22.13
N ILE A 89 6.48 -2.36 22.07
CA ILE A 89 6.86 -1.33 21.09
C ILE A 89 8.31 -0.89 21.27
N ASN A 90 8.76 -0.71 22.51
CA ASN A 90 10.13 -0.30 22.80
C ASN A 90 11.14 -1.40 22.48
N GLU A 91 10.81 -2.67 22.76
CA GLU A 91 11.65 -3.82 22.39
C GLU A 91 11.85 -3.89 20.87
N VAL A 92 10.80 -3.69 20.08
CA VAL A 92 10.90 -3.69 18.60
C VAL A 92 11.71 -2.50 18.08
N LYS A 93 11.57 -1.31 18.68
CA LYS A 93 12.36 -0.13 18.27
C LYS A 93 13.87 -0.30 18.48
N LEU A 94 14.28 -1.12 19.46
CA LEU A 94 15.69 -1.40 19.71
C LEU A 94 16.32 -2.33 18.66
N LEU A 95 15.50 -2.98 17.82
CA LEU A 95 15.93 -3.94 16.79
C LEU A 95 16.07 -3.31 15.38
N ILE A 96 15.66 -2.05 15.20
CA ILE A 96 15.65 -1.31 13.92
C ILE A 96 16.75 -0.25 13.93
#